data_AF-A0A8S3X6U0-F1
#
_entry.id   AF-A0A8S3X6U0-F1
#
_cell.length_a   1.000
_cell.length_b   1.000
_cell.length_c   1.000
_cell.angle_alpha   90.00
_cell.angle_beta   90.00
_cell.angle_gamma   90.00
#
_symmetry.space_group_name_H-M   'P 1'
#
loop_
_entity.id
_entity.type
_entity.pdbx_description
1 polymer ?
#
loop_
_entity_poly.entity_id
_entity_poly.type
_entity_poly.pdbx_seq_one_letter_code
_entity_poly.pdbx_strand_id
1 'polypeptide(L)'
;MPTFRFNFFGHDDSQYQKEENEEIKWYESEEIIPNKQLKELDNVVVHAKMFTCNEVEIGHVNNSDKIFMSGECPLTALDLAEKEHSDLVAGKYEGGLKVWECTSDLITYLVEHRGSINFHQAQVLDLGCGVGILGIYALLNGSFVTFQDYNKEIIECATIPSVLLNIEEELRENEIKKCKFYSGDWESFNEKLDDCKVYDIIVSSETIYNEKNYDKLVSLFLKRLSKQGIIYVAAKTCYFGVGGGMRQFEAHVERTGLLNSEVVWKSSGGVQREILKIKRIIM
;
A
#
# COMPACT_ATOMS: atom_id res chain seq x y z
N MET A 1 6.79 -15.95 -48.01
CA MET A 1 6.26 -14.68 -47.47
C MET A 1 4.75 -14.68 -47.62
N PRO A 2 3.99 -14.94 -46.56
CA PRO A 2 2.56 -14.68 -46.55
C PRO A 2 2.31 -13.30 -45.93
N THR A 3 1.79 -12.40 -46.77
CA THR A 3 1.23 -11.09 -46.42
C THR A 3 -0.12 -11.28 -45.71
N PHE A 4 -0.25 -10.75 -44.50
CA PHE A 4 -1.56 -10.61 -43.85
C PHE A 4 -2.13 -9.22 -44.15
N ARG A 5 -3.34 -9.21 -44.73
CA ARG A 5 -4.12 -8.03 -45.11
C ARG A 5 -4.96 -7.54 -43.92
N PHE A 6 -5.05 -6.23 -43.75
CA PHE A 6 -6.04 -5.57 -42.92
C PHE A 6 -7.39 -5.51 -43.67
N ASN A 7 -8.46 -6.01 -43.04
CA ASN A 7 -9.83 -5.75 -43.50
C ASN A 7 -10.43 -4.63 -42.63
N PHE A 8 -10.60 -3.46 -43.25
CA PHE A 8 -11.54 -2.44 -42.80
C PHE A 8 -12.88 -2.72 -43.49
N PHE A 9 -13.89 -3.13 -42.72
CA PHE A 9 -15.28 -3.00 -43.13
C PHE A 9 -16.08 -2.46 -41.94
N GLY A 10 -16.63 -1.27 -42.15
CA GLY A 10 -17.48 -0.59 -41.19
C GLY A 10 -18.79 -1.32 -41.00
N HIS A 11 -19.23 -1.39 -39.75
CA HIS A 11 -20.60 -1.63 -39.37
C HIS A 11 -21.02 -0.56 -38.37
N ASP A 12 -22.06 0.18 -38.76
CA ASP A 12 -22.94 1.08 -38.00
C ASP A 12 -22.46 1.68 -36.67
N ASP A 13 -22.19 2.99 -36.73
CA ASP A 13 -22.06 3.93 -35.60
C ASP A 13 -23.40 4.15 -34.86
N SER A 14 -23.96 3.12 -34.23
CA SER A 14 -25.09 3.31 -33.30
C SER A 14 -25.15 2.29 -32.18
N GLN A 15 -24.02 2.01 -31.53
CA GLN A 15 -24.01 1.31 -30.23
C GLN A 15 -22.70 1.56 -29.47
N TYR A 16 -22.35 2.83 -29.26
CA TYR A 16 -21.57 3.17 -28.06
C TYR A 16 -22.49 2.94 -26.86
N GLN A 17 -22.47 1.71 -26.33
CA GLN A 17 -22.91 1.46 -24.97
C GLN A 17 -22.10 2.42 -24.08
N LYS A 18 -22.78 3.42 -23.52
CA LYS A 18 -22.29 4.11 -22.34
C LYS A 18 -22.00 3.02 -21.33
N GLU A 19 -20.73 2.77 -21.02
CA GLU A 19 -20.38 2.14 -19.76
C GLU A 19 -21.08 2.96 -18.67
N GLU A 20 -22.09 2.35 -18.06
CA GLU A 20 -22.75 2.95 -16.91
C GLU A 20 -21.65 3.19 -15.87
N ASN A 21 -21.47 4.45 -15.49
CA ASN A 21 -20.72 4.83 -14.30
C ASN A 21 -21.43 4.19 -13.10
N GLU A 22 -21.23 2.90 -12.85
CA GLU A 22 -21.57 2.30 -11.58
C GLU A 22 -20.73 3.04 -10.52
N GLU A 23 -21.43 3.75 -9.64
CA GLU A 23 -20.83 4.48 -8.54
C GLU A 23 -20.12 3.48 -7.63
N ILE A 24 -18.79 3.53 -7.60
CA ILE A 24 -17.96 2.59 -6.82
C ILE A 24 -18.31 2.76 -5.35
N LYS A 25 -18.86 1.71 -4.73
CA LYS A 25 -19.13 1.69 -3.30
C LYS A 25 -17.85 1.31 -2.53
N TRP A 26 -17.22 2.30 -1.93
CA TRP A 26 -16.02 2.14 -1.11
C TRP A 26 -16.32 1.49 0.24
N TYR A 27 -15.39 0.69 0.76
CA TYR A 27 -15.52 0.07 2.09
C TYR A 27 -15.27 1.07 3.22
N GLU A 28 -16.11 1.04 4.25
CA GLU A 28 -15.92 1.80 5.49
C GLU A 28 -14.71 1.29 6.27
N SER A 29 -13.99 2.20 6.93
CA SER A 29 -12.81 1.85 7.70
C SER A 29 -13.14 1.31 9.09
N GLU A 30 -12.45 0.25 9.46
CA GLU A 30 -12.51 -0.38 10.78
C GLU A 30 -11.11 -0.56 11.38
N GLU A 31 -11.04 -0.57 12.72
CA GLU A 31 -9.81 -0.92 13.44
C GLU A 31 -9.86 -2.42 13.75
N ILE A 32 -8.77 -3.12 13.43
CA ILE A 32 -8.68 -4.57 13.58
C ILE A 32 -7.77 -4.85 14.78
N ILE A 33 -8.32 -5.54 15.78
CA ILE A 33 -7.60 -5.88 17.01
C ILE A 33 -6.98 -7.28 16.86
N PRO A 34 -5.64 -7.43 16.97
CA PRO A 34 -4.95 -8.70 16.78
C PRO A 34 -5.22 -9.63 17.96
N ASN A 35 -6.30 -10.42 17.89
CA ASN A 35 -6.72 -11.33 18.97
C ASN A 35 -6.57 -12.81 18.61
N LYS A 36 -7.02 -13.22 17.41
CA LYS A 36 -7.00 -14.62 16.96
C LYS A 36 -5.59 -15.02 16.51
N GLN A 37 -4.93 -14.12 15.78
CA GLN A 37 -3.64 -14.33 15.12
C GLN A 37 -2.50 -14.64 16.11
N LEU A 38 -2.55 -14.04 17.31
CA LEU A 38 -1.57 -14.31 18.37
C LEU A 38 -1.57 -15.77 18.83
N LYS A 39 -2.73 -16.45 18.76
CA LYS A 39 -2.90 -17.83 19.25
C LYS A 39 -2.65 -18.88 18.17
N GLU A 40 -2.73 -18.50 16.90
CA GLU A 40 -2.71 -19.41 15.76
C GLU A 40 -1.48 -19.24 14.87
N LEU A 41 -0.46 -18.49 15.32
CA LEU A 41 0.70 -18.14 14.50
C LEU A 41 1.47 -19.36 14.00
N ASP A 42 1.58 -20.43 14.79
CA ASP A 42 2.27 -21.68 14.39
C ASP A 42 1.67 -22.29 13.13
N ASN A 43 0.36 -22.15 12.93
CA ASN A 43 -0.32 -22.61 11.72
C ASN A 43 -0.03 -21.73 10.50
N VAL A 44 0.50 -20.52 10.71
CA VAL A 44 0.78 -19.53 9.66
C VAL A 44 2.26 -19.55 9.26
N VAL A 45 3.17 -19.91 10.17
CA VAL A 45 4.62 -20.01 9.92
C VAL A 45 4.93 -20.91 8.71
N VAL A 46 4.15 -21.98 8.49
CA VAL A 46 4.35 -22.90 7.34
C VAL A 46 4.19 -22.23 5.97
N HIS A 47 3.54 -21.07 5.90
CA HIS A 47 3.36 -20.27 4.67
C HIS A 47 4.17 -18.98 4.67
N ALA A 48 5.10 -18.83 5.62
CA ALA A 48 5.99 -17.69 5.68
C ALA A 48 7.03 -17.76 4.54
N LYS A 49 7.30 -16.61 3.93
CA LYS A 49 8.40 -16.37 3.01
C LYS A 49 9.31 -15.30 3.62
N MET A 50 10.58 -15.33 3.25
CA MET A 50 11.51 -14.28 3.65
C MET A 50 11.60 -13.25 2.54
N PHE A 51 11.32 -12.00 2.88
CA PHE A 51 11.71 -10.85 2.09
C PHE A 51 13.15 -10.49 2.45
N THR A 52 14.04 -10.46 1.46
CA THR A 52 15.45 -10.12 1.63
C THR A 52 15.80 -8.94 0.73
N CYS A 53 16.28 -7.85 1.32
CA CYS A 53 16.72 -6.66 0.58
C CYS A 53 17.89 -6.01 1.32
N ASN A 54 19.09 -6.08 0.72
CA ASN A 54 20.36 -5.73 1.39
C ASN A 54 20.53 -6.49 2.71
N GLU A 55 20.74 -5.80 3.83
CA GLU A 55 20.80 -6.38 5.17
C GLU A 55 19.44 -6.58 5.85
N VAL A 56 18.33 -6.20 5.20
CA VAL A 56 16.98 -6.33 5.78
C VAL A 56 16.40 -7.71 5.43
N GLU A 57 16.05 -8.45 6.46
CA GLU A 57 15.35 -9.73 6.39
C GLU A 57 14.02 -9.61 7.14
N ILE A 58 12.90 -9.77 6.43
CA ILE A 58 11.55 -9.67 7.00
C ILE A 58 10.75 -10.90 6.61
N GLY A 59 10.33 -11.67 7.61
CA GLY A 59 9.40 -12.78 7.43
C GLY A 59 8.00 -12.25 7.11
N HIS A 60 7.37 -12.72 6.04
CA HIS A 60 6.01 -12.31 5.71
C HIS A 60 5.19 -13.49 5.24
N VAL A 61 3.88 -13.41 5.43
CA VAL A 61 2.98 -14.44 4.96
C VAL A 61 2.65 -14.21 3.49
N ASN A 62 2.68 -15.27 2.71
CA ASN A 62 2.15 -15.29 1.36
C ASN A 62 1.00 -16.29 1.35
N ASN A 63 -0.18 -15.83 1.77
CA ASN A 63 -1.32 -16.69 2.10
C ASN A 63 -2.39 -16.70 1.02
N SER A 64 -1.99 -16.78 -0.26
CA SER A 64 -2.94 -17.03 -1.35
C SER A 64 -3.89 -18.18 -0.94
N ASP A 65 -3.32 -19.34 -0.59
CA ASP A 65 -4.05 -20.60 -0.44
C ASP A 65 -5.00 -20.64 0.77
N LYS A 66 -4.67 -20.00 1.91
CA LYS A 66 -5.59 -19.95 3.07
C LYS A 66 -6.67 -18.88 2.95
N ILE A 67 -6.40 -17.76 2.27
CA ILE A 67 -7.45 -16.78 1.99
C ILE A 67 -8.52 -17.44 1.11
N PHE A 68 -8.12 -18.25 0.12
CA PHE A 68 -9.04 -19.09 -0.68
C PHE A 68 -9.87 -20.08 0.14
N MET A 69 -9.31 -20.66 1.21
CA MET A 69 -9.97 -21.70 2.01
C MET A 69 -10.83 -21.15 3.16
N SER A 70 -10.59 -19.93 3.63
CA SER A 70 -11.29 -19.34 4.78
C SER A 70 -12.75 -18.96 4.51
N GLY A 71 -13.14 -18.82 3.23
CA GLY A 71 -14.52 -18.51 2.83
C GLY A 71 -15.04 -17.13 3.27
N GLU A 72 -14.20 -16.30 3.90
CA GLU A 72 -14.58 -14.99 4.46
C GLU A 72 -14.17 -13.79 3.59
N CYS A 73 -13.30 -13.97 2.57
CA CYS A 73 -13.15 -13.00 1.49
C CYS A 73 -14.39 -13.08 0.59
N PRO A 74 -14.90 -12.00 -0.04
CA PRO A 74 -15.82 -12.15 -1.15
C PRO A 74 -15.06 -12.93 -2.22
N LEU A 75 -15.28 -14.27 -2.25
CA LEU A 75 -14.66 -15.24 -3.15
C LEU A 75 -14.59 -14.70 -4.59
N THR A 76 -15.55 -13.87 -4.97
CA THR A 76 -15.62 -13.22 -6.27
C THR A 76 -14.47 -12.26 -6.59
N ALA A 77 -14.01 -11.38 -5.70
CA ALA A 77 -13.08 -10.31 -6.07
C ALA A 77 -11.64 -10.82 -6.29
N LEU A 78 -11.16 -11.70 -5.41
CA LEU A 78 -9.85 -12.34 -5.56
C LEU A 78 -9.88 -13.38 -6.69
N ASP A 79 -10.96 -14.15 -6.84
CA ASP A 79 -11.14 -15.05 -7.99
C ASP A 79 -11.22 -14.27 -9.31
N LEU A 80 -11.84 -13.09 -9.33
CA LEU A 80 -11.89 -12.20 -10.51
C LEU A 80 -10.48 -11.69 -10.84
N ALA A 81 -9.75 -11.20 -9.85
CA ALA A 81 -8.35 -10.79 -10.00
C ALA A 81 -7.48 -11.93 -10.58
N GLU A 82 -7.59 -13.15 -10.03
CA GLU A 82 -6.85 -14.31 -10.55
C GLU A 82 -7.29 -14.72 -11.96
N LYS A 83 -8.61 -14.76 -12.24
CA LYS A 83 -9.15 -15.10 -13.56
C LYS A 83 -8.80 -14.09 -14.63
N GLU A 84 -8.75 -12.82 -14.28
CA GLU A 84 -8.38 -11.72 -15.18
C GLU A 84 -6.85 -11.52 -15.25
N HIS A 85 -6.07 -12.33 -14.51
CA HIS A 85 -4.63 -12.15 -14.35
C HIS A 85 -4.25 -10.71 -13.96
N SER A 86 -5.13 -10.06 -13.19
CA SER A 86 -5.00 -8.68 -12.72
C SER A 86 -4.75 -8.67 -11.23
N ASP A 87 -3.69 -8.00 -10.79
CA ASP A 87 -3.40 -7.81 -9.37
C ASP A 87 -4.37 -6.80 -8.70
N LEU A 88 -5.30 -6.18 -9.47
CA LEU A 88 -6.19 -5.10 -9.03
C LEU A 88 -7.62 -5.23 -9.62
N VAL A 89 -8.62 -4.95 -8.78
CA VAL A 89 -10.03 -4.71 -9.14
C VAL A 89 -10.52 -3.51 -8.33
N ALA A 90 -10.61 -2.35 -8.97
CA ALA A 90 -10.88 -1.08 -8.28
C ALA A 90 -12.13 -1.14 -7.39
N GLY A 91 -12.00 -0.72 -6.13
CA GLY A 91 -13.06 -0.70 -5.13
C GLY A 91 -13.49 -2.09 -4.60
N LYS A 92 -12.91 -3.19 -5.08
CA LYS A 92 -13.23 -4.56 -4.62
C LYS A 92 -12.01 -5.31 -4.10
N TYR A 93 -10.88 -5.21 -4.79
CA TYR A 93 -9.61 -5.81 -4.41
C TYR A 93 -8.46 -4.98 -4.96
N GLU A 94 -7.88 -4.13 -4.14
CA GLU A 94 -6.77 -3.24 -4.55
C GLU A 94 -5.39 -3.89 -4.40
N GLY A 95 -5.31 -5.22 -4.49
CA GLY A 95 -4.09 -5.99 -4.27
C GLY A 95 -3.80 -6.29 -2.79
N GLY A 96 -2.54 -6.57 -2.46
CA GLY A 96 -2.06 -6.64 -1.07
C GLY A 96 -1.24 -7.88 -0.68
N LEU A 97 -1.37 -8.99 -1.40
CA LEU A 97 -0.62 -10.24 -1.10
C LEU A 97 0.76 -10.32 -1.75
N LYS A 98 0.97 -9.53 -2.80
CA LYS A 98 2.24 -9.46 -3.52
C LYS A 98 3.10 -8.36 -2.94
N VAL A 99 4.37 -8.67 -2.69
CA VAL A 99 5.38 -7.63 -2.45
C VAL A 99 5.77 -7.06 -3.80
N TRP A 100 5.51 -5.76 -3.98
CA TRP A 100 5.77 -5.05 -5.22
C TRP A 100 7.24 -4.61 -5.32
N GLU A 101 7.76 -4.45 -6.54
CA GLU A 101 9.16 -4.06 -6.77
C GLU A 101 9.51 -2.72 -6.09
N CYS A 102 8.55 -1.77 -6.08
CA CYS A 102 8.72 -0.47 -5.43
C CYS A 102 8.92 -0.58 -3.91
N THR A 103 8.46 -1.66 -3.28
CA THR A 103 8.70 -1.92 -1.85
C THR A 103 10.18 -2.18 -1.60
N SER A 104 10.84 -2.98 -2.45
CA SER A 104 12.28 -3.22 -2.37
C SER A 104 13.10 -1.97 -2.65
N ASP A 105 12.69 -1.16 -3.63
CA ASP A 105 13.35 0.11 -3.92
C ASP A 105 13.27 1.05 -2.70
N LEU A 106 12.11 1.14 -2.06
CA LEU A 106 11.92 1.99 -0.89
C LEU A 106 12.69 1.49 0.33
N ILE A 107 12.70 0.18 0.60
CA ILE A 107 13.55 -0.40 1.65
C ILE A 107 15.02 -0.07 1.40
N THR A 108 15.51 -0.26 0.18
CA THR A 108 16.90 0.07 -0.19
C THR A 108 17.20 1.54 0.10
N TYR A 109 16.33 2.46 -0.34
CA TYR A 109 16.49 3.87 -0.07
C TYR A 109 16.50 4.20 1.43
N LEU A 110 15.57 3.64 2.21
CA LEU A 110 15.48 3.88 3.66
C LEU A 110 16.74 3.38 4.39
N VAL A 111 17.28 2.22 3.99
CA VAL A 111 18.50 1.63 4.54
C VAL A 111 19.72 2.52 4.24
N GLU A 112 19.88 2.96 2.99
CA GLU A 112 20.97 3.86 2.57
C GLU A 112 20.92 5.21 3.30
N HIS A 113 19.73 5.64 3.71
CA HIS A 113 19.50 6.94 4.36
C HIS A 113 19.23 6.85 5.87
N ARG A 114 19.51 5.70 6.51
CA ARG A 114 19.27 5.46 7.95
C ARG A 114 19.93 6.48 8.89
N GLY A 115 21.00 7.14 8.45
CA GLY A 115 21.66 8.21 9.22
C GLY A 115 20.90 9.54 9.22
N SER A 116 19.92 9.71 8.33
CA SER A 116 19.15 10.95 8.17
C SER A 116 17.64 10.78 8.40
N ILE A 117 17.12 9.56 8.27
CA ILE A 117 15.72 9.22 8.51
C ILE A 117 15.65 8.47 9.84
N ASN A 118 15.09 9.11 10.85
CA ASN A 118 15.00 8.52 12.19
C ASN A 118 13.63 7.87 12.41
N PHE A 119 13.63 6.54 12.50
CA PHE A 119 12.46 5.75 12.86
C PHE A 119 12.30 5.55 14.38
N HIS A 120 13.34 5.80 15.17
CA HIS A 120 13.29 5.54 16.60
C HIS A 120 12.23 6.40 17.30
N GLN A 121 11.25 5.75 17.95
CA GLN A 121 10.10 6.37 18.62
C GLN A 121 9.20 7.22 17.70
N ALA A 122 9.38 7.15 16.38
CA ALA A 122 8.56 7.89 15.42
C ALA A 122 7.14 7.33 15.35
N GLN A 123 6.16 8.19 15.07
CA GLN A 123 4.83 7.77 14.65
C GLN A 123 4.85 7.51 13.14
N VAL A 124 4.71 6.26 12.72
CA VAL A 124 4.81 5.85 11.32
C VAL A 124 3.46 5.33 10.81
N LEU A 125 3.10 5.71 9.60
CA LEU A 125 1.97 5.14 8.87
C LEU A 125 2.49 4.40 7.64
N ASP A 126 2.20 3.09 7.56
CA ASP A 126 2.34 2.30 6.34
C ASP A 126 0.97 2.27 5.63
N LEU A 127 0.82 3.10 4.59
CA LEU A 127 -0.45 3.36 3.89
C LEU A 127 -0.55 2.51 2.61
N GLY A 128 -1.61 1.71 2.48
CA GLY A 128 -1.70 0.67 1.47
C GLY A 128 -0.64 -0.42 1.70
N CYS A 129 -0.57 -0.93 2.93
CA CYS A 129 0.58 -1.68 3.41
C CYS A 129 0.73 -3.09 2.82
N GLY A 130 -0.35 -3.69 2.30
CA GLY A 130 -0.35 -5.09 1.89
C GLY A 130 0.15 -5.98 3.02
N VAL A 131 1.14 -6.85 2.74
CA VAL A 131 1.77 -7.71 3.77
C VAL A 131 2.59 -6.97 4.83
N GLY A 132 2.79 -5.64 4.71
CA GLY A 132 3.32 -4.77 5.77
C GLY A 132 4.84 -4.63 5.85
N ILE A 133 5.59 -4.91 4.77
CA ILE A 133 7.06 -4.89 4.80
C ILE A 133 7.62 -3.54 5.29
N LEU A 134 7.11 -2.41 4.81
CA LEU A 134 7.62 -1.08 5.15
C LEU A 134 7.36 -0.73 6.62
N GLY A 135 6.15 -1.03 7.11
CA GLY A 135 5.77 -0.84 8.50
C GLY A 135 6.50 -1.79 9.45
N ILE A 136 6.76 -3.03 9.05
CA ILE A 136 7.58 -3.97 9.83
C ILE A 136 9.02 -3.46 9.93
N TYR A 137 9.60 -2.97 8.83
CA TYR A 137 10.91 -2.32 8.87
C TYR A 137 10.92 -1.15 9.87
N ALA A 138 9.90 -0.30 9.85
CA ALA A 138 9.78 0.81 10.80
C ALA A 138 9.66 0.33 12.25
N LEU A 139 8.86 -0.72 12.51
CA LEU A 139 8.67 -1.33 13.83
C LEU A 139 9.98 -1.89 14.38
N LEU A 140 10.73 -2.64 13.58
CA LEU A 140 12.03 -3.22 13.95
C LEU A 140 13.08 -2.13 14.25
N ASN A 141 12.88 -0.92 13.71
CA ASN A 141 13.69 0.26 14.02
C ASN A 141 13.11 1.11 15.18
N GLY A 142 12.18 0.54 15.97
CA GLY A 142 11.67 1.13 17.21
C GLY A 142 10.55 2.15 17.05
N SER A 143 9.83 2.13 15.93
CA SER A 143 8.67 3.01 15.68
C SER A 143 7.40 2.54 16.37
N PHE A 144 6.42 3.44 16.49
CA PHE A 144 5.01 3.11 16.64
C PHE A 144 4.36 3.13 15.26
N VAL A 145 3.70 2.05 14.85
CA VAL A 145 3.32 1.86 13.44
C VAL A 145 1.81 1.67 13.31
N THR A 146 1.17 2.51 12.50
CA THR A 146 -0.16 2.23 11.99
C THR A 146 -0.02 1.57 10.63
N PHE A 147 -0.62 0.40 10.47
CA PHE A 147 -0.77 -0.30 9.20
C PHE A 147 -2.18 -0.05 8.67
N GLN A 148 -2.29 0.36 7.41
CA GLN A 148 -3.58 0.52 6.75
C GLN A 148 -3.57 -0.13 5.37
N ASP A 149 -4.59 -0.92 5.08
CA ASP A 149 -4.87 -1.47 3.74
C ASP A 149 -6.35 -1.28 3.40
N TYR A 150 -6.73 -1.43 2.12
CA TYR A 150 -8.13 -1.37 1.74
C TYR A 150 -8.89 -2.61 2.22
N ASN A 151 -8.26 -3.78 2.11
CA ASN A 151 -8.94 -5.06 2.34
C ASN A 151 -8.73 -5.56 3.77
N LYS A 152 -9.82 -5.85 4.48
CA LYS A 152 -9.79 -6.38 5.86
C LYS A 152 -9.01 -7.69 5.95
N GLU A 153 -9.24 -8.58 5.01
CA GLU A 153 -8.68 -9.92 5.00
C GLU A 153 -7.17 -9.89 4.82
N ILE A 154 -6.64 -8.90 4.10
CA ILE A 154 -5.19 -8.68 3.98
C ILE A 154 -4.61 -8.32 5.34
N ILE A 155 -5.23 -7.39 6.07
CA ILE A 155 -4.80 -7.04 7.42
C ILE A 155 -4.83 -8.26 8.36
N GLU A 156 -5.94 -8.98 8.37
CA GLU A 156 -6.15 -10.10 9.31
C GLU A 156 -5.31 -11.33 9.01
N CYS A 157 -5.15 -11.69 7.73
CA CYS A 157 -4.57 -12.95 7.30
C CYS A 157 -3.13 -12.83 6.77
N ALA A 158 -2.67 -11.61 6.45
CA ALA A 158 -1.32 -11.36 5.95
C ALA A 158 -0.55 -10.35 6.79
N THR A 159 -1.04 -9.14 7.00
CA THR A 159 -0.29 -8.05 7.66
C THR A 159 -0.01 -8.36 9.13
N ILE A 160 -1.05 -8.63 9.93
CA ILE A 160 -0.90 -8.93 11.36
C ILE A 160 0.00 -10.15 11.58
N PRO A 161 -0.24 -11.30 10.91
CA PRO A 161 0.68 -12.43 11.04
C PRO A 161 2.11 -12.11 10.61
N SER A 162 2.32 -11.34 9.54
CA SER A 162 3.67 -10.93 9.10
C SER A 162 4.37 -10.08 10.17
N VAL A 163 3.66 -9.15 10.82
CA VAL A 163 4.21 -8.41 11.96
C VAL A 163 4.66 -9.36 13.08
N LEU A 164 3.81 -10.31 13.45
CA LEU A 164 4.11 -11.27 14.52
C LEU A 164 5.27 -12.23 14.22
N LEU A 165 5.50 -12.56 12.94
CA LEU A 165 6.63 -13.39 12.52
C LEU A 165 7.99 -12.74 12.76
N ASN A 166 8.05 -11.41 12.85
CA ASN A 166 9.28 -10.66 13.04
C ASN A 166 9.50 -10.23 14.50
N ILE A 167 8.65 -10.68 15.42
CA ILE A 167 8.77 -10.38 16.84
C ILE A 167 9.02 -11.69 17.59
N GLU A 168 10.02 -11.66 18.47
CA GLU A 168 10.32 -12.76 19.39
C GLU A 168 9.07 -13.10 20.23
N GLU A 169 8.79 -14.39 20.40
CA GLU A 169 7.55 -14.89 21.00
C GLU A 169 7.23 -14.23 22.35
N GLU A 170 8.23 -14.10 23.22
CA GLU A 170 8.12 -13.49 24.56
C GLU A 170 7.80 -11.99 24.52
N LEU A 171 8.13 -11.31 23.41
CA LEU A 171 7.94 -9.86 23.24
C LEU A 171 6.67 -9.51 22.46
N ARG A 172 6.03 -10.48 21.78
CA ARG A 172 4.86 -10.26 20.90
C ARG A 172 3.77 -9.43 21.54
N GLU A 173 3.34 -9.76 22.77
CA GLU A 173 2.28 -9.03 23.46
C GLU A 173 2.62 -7.57 23.75
N ASN A 174 3.90 -7.21 23.87
CA ASN A 174 4.33 -5.86 24.17
C ASN A 174 4.63 -5.06 22.90
N GLU A 175 5.32 -5.66 21.93
CA GLU A 175 5.65 -5.01 20.68
C GLU A 175 4.40 -4.78 19.82
N ILE A 176 3.44 -5.71 19.81
CA ILE A 176 2.19 -5.53 19.04
C ILE A 176 1.36 -4.35 19.53
N LYS A 177 1.52 -3.92 20.80
CA LYS A 177 0.85 -2.71 21.33
C LYS A 177 1.39 -1.42 20.72
N LYS A 178 2.57 -1.45 20.09
CA LYS A 178 3.09 -0.33 19.30
C LYS A 178 2.45 -0.27 17.92
N CYS A 179 1.68 -1.28 17.54
CA CYS A 179 1.03 -1.38 16.25
C CYS A 179 -0.47 -1.05 16.34
N LYS A 180 -1.00 -0.42 15.32
CA LYS A 180 -2.44 -0.33 15.05
C LYS A 180 -2.72 -0.80 13.63
N PHE A 181 -3.90 -1.39 13.41
CA PHE A 181 -4.26 -1.98 12.13
C PHE A 181 -5.63 -1.49 11.69
N TYR A 182 -5.72 -1.00 10.46
CA TYR A 182 -6.96 -0.49 9.90
C TYR A 182 -7.19 -1.05 8.50
N SER A 183 -8.46 -1.34 8.18
CA SER A 183 -8.90 -1.65 6.82
C SER A 183 -9.78 -0.53 6.25
N GLY A 184 -10.18 -0.63 4.99
CA GLY A 184 -11.16 0.24 4.32
C GLY A 184 -10.56 1.39 3.53
N ASP A 185 -11.45 2.19 2.95
CA ASP A 185 -11.12 3.33 2.09
C ASP A 185 -10.31 4.42 2.82
N TRP A 186 -9.42 5.10 2.09
CA TRP A 186 -8.57 6.13 2.66
C TRP A 186 -9.33 7.34 3.20
N GLU A 187 -10.47 7.71 2.61
CA GLU A 187 -11.29 8.82 3.11
C GLU A 187 -11.92 8.43 4.46
N SER A 188 -12.60 7.29 4.51
CA SER A 188 -13.21 6.76 5.75
C SER A 188 -12.15 6.50 6.84
N PHE A 189 -10.98 5.97 6.48
CA PHE A 189 -9.85 5.82 7.40
C PHE A 189 -9.39 7.17 7.96
N ASN A 190 -9.25 8.17 7.09
CA ASN A 190 -8.86 9.51 7.49
C ASN A 190 -9.89 10.16 8.41
N GLU A 191 -11.18 9.87 8.26
CA GLU A 191 -12.23 10.36 9.16
C GLU A 191 -12.27 9.61 10.50
N LYS A 192 -11.97 8.31 10.50
CA LYS A 192 -12.00 7.46 11.69
C LYS A 192 -10.94 7.84 12.73
N LEU A 193 -9.77 8.29 12.28
CA LEU A 193 -8.67 8.65 13.17
C LEU A 193 -8.99 9.92 13.97
N ASP A 194 -8.62 9.94 15.26
CA ASP A 194 -8.68 11.13 16.10
C ASP A 194 -8.09 12.37 15.39
N ASP A 195 -8.74 13.53 15.53
CA ASP A 195 -8.30 14.75 14.82
C ASP A 195 -6.88 15.18 15.16
N CYS A 196 -6.39 14.85 16.36
CA CYS A 196 -5.01 15.13 16.78
C CYS A 196 -3.99 14.11 16.29
N LYS A 197 -4.43 12.98 15.70
CA LYS A 197 -3.52 11.93 15.23
C LYS A 197 -2.78 12.39 13.98
N VAL A 198 -1.45 12.42 14.10
CA VAL A 198 -0.50 12.73 13.03
C VAL A 198 0.67 11.74 13.05
N TYR A 199 1.42 11.70 11.95
CA TYR A 199 2.56 10.82 11.72
C TYR A 199 3.80 11.62 11.34
N ASP A 200 4.94 11.21 11.87
CA ASP A 200 6.25 11.78 11.55
C ASP A 200 6.78 11.23 10.22
N ILE A 201 6.46 9.98 9.92
CA ILE A 201 6.81 9.34 8.66
C ILE A 201 5.57 8.66 8.10
N ILE A 202 5.25 8.92 6.83
CA ILE A 202 4.26 8.15 6.08
C ILE A 202 5.02 7.45 4.95
N VAL A 203 4.91 6.13 4.87
CA VAL A 203 5.48 5.31 3.80
C VAL A 203 4.35 4.68 3.00
N SER A 204 4.53 4.61 1.69
CA SER A 204 3.54 4.01 0.80
C SER A 204 4.22 3.52 -0.47
N SER A 205 3.79 2.36 -0.95
CA SER A 205 4.35 1.71 -2.15
C SER A 205 3.23 1.30 -3.09
N GLU A 206 3.33 1.73 -4.35
CA GLU A 206 2.41 1.38 -5.44
C GLU A 206 0.94 1.77 -5.17
N THR A 207 0.69 2.93 -4.56
CA THR A 207 -0.66 3.42 -4.21
C THR A 207 -1.19 4.53 -5.10
N ILE A 208 -0.42 4.99 -6.09
CA ILE A 208 -0.77 6.12 -6.97
C ILE A 208 -1.13 5.69 -8.40
N TYR A 209 -1.54 4.45 -8.60
CA TYR A 209 -1.89 3.95 -9.94
C TYR A 209 -3.24 4.46 -10.47
N ASN A 210 -4.13 4.92 -9.58
CA ASN A 210 -5.48 5.38 -9.93
C ASN A 210 -5.67 6.86 -9.55
N GLU A 211 -5.77 7.74 -10.54
CA GLU A 211 -5.92 9.18 -10.33
C GLU A 211 -7.19 9.56 -9.55
N LYS A 212 -8.25 8.73 -9.60
CA LYS A 212 -9.49 8.97 -8.85
C LYS A 212 -9.30 8.99 -7.33
N ASN A 213 -8.20 8.40 -6.84
CA ASN A 213 -7.90 8.34 -5.41
C ASN A 213 -6.90 9.43 -4.96
N TYR A 214 -6.41 10.29 -5.86
CA TYR A 214 -5.40 11.30 -5.52
C TYR A 214 -5.91 12.31 -4.50
N ASP A 215 -7.16 12.77 -4.65
CA ASP A 215 -7.77 13.71 -3.70
C ASP A 215 -7.82 13.11 -2.28
N LYS A 216 -8.14 11.82 -2.16
CA LYS A 216 -8.18 11.10 -0.88
C LYS A 216 -6.79 11.01 -0.25
N LEU A 217 -5.79 10.60 -1.03
CA LEU A 217 -4.40 10.50 -0.57
C LEU A 217 -3.84 11.86 -0.12
N VAL A 218 -4.01 12.89 -0.94
CA VAL A 218 -3.49 14.23 -0.63
C VAL A 218 -4.22 14.85 0.56
N SER A 219 -5.53 14.65 0.68
CA SER A 219 -6.28 15.08 1.87
C SER A 219 -5.81 14.38 3.14
N LEU A 220 -5.51 13.08 3.07
CA LEU A 220 -4.90 12.32 4.17
C LEU A 220 -3.51 12.88 4.51
N PHE A 221 -2.66 13.13 3.52
CA PHE A 221 -1.33 13.71 3.74
C PHE A 221 -1.41 15.09 4.41
N LEU A 222 -2.31 15.95 3.95
CA LEU A 222 -2.54 17.27 4.53
C LEU A 222 -3.07 17.22 5.96
N LYS A 223 -3.93 16.25 6.31
CA LYS A 223 -4.50 16.12 7.66
C LYS A 223 -3.56 15.40 8.63
N ARG A 224 -2.83 14.38 8.15
CA ARG A 224 -2.15 13.39 9.00
C ARG A 224 -0.63 13.51 9.03
N LEU A 225 0.01 14.32 8.19
CA LEU A 225 1.44 14.56 8.29
C LEU A 225 1.76 15.53 9.44
N SER A 226 2.71 15.19 10.32
CA SER A 226 3.16 16.12 11.36
C SER A 226 3.85 17.35 10.76
N LYS A 227 4.09 18.40 11.55
CA LYS A 227 4.67 19.66 11.04
C LYS A 227 6.04 19.48 10.38
N GLN A 228 6.85 18.57 10.92
CA GLN A 228 8.19 18.23 10.41
C GLN A 228 8.21 16.86 9.73
N GLY A 229 7.03 16.28 9.52
CA GLY A 229 6.89 14.94 8.99
C GLY A 229 7.33 14.84 7.53
N ILE A 230 7.60 13.62 7.11
CA ILE A 230 8.06 13.30 5.76
C ILE A 230 7.22 12.15 5.22
N ILE A 231 6.85 12.23 3.95
CA ILE A 231 6.18 11.15 3.24
C ILE A 231 7.12 10.61 2.18
N TYR A 232 7.18 9.29 2.05
CA TYR A 232 7.85 8.59 0.97
C TYR A 232 6.84 7.74 0.20
N VAL A 233 6.63 8.08 -1.08
CA VAL A 233 5.79 7.32 -2.00
C VAL A 233 6.69 6.69 -3.06
N ALA A 234 6.77 5.37 -3.10
CA ALA A 234 7.49 4.64 -4.13
C ALA A 234 6.49 4.08 -5.16
N ALA A 235 6.69 4.36 -6.44
CA ALA A 235 5.75 3.96 -7.48
C ALA A 235 6.41 3.88 -8.85
N LYS A 236 5.72 3.24 -9.80
CA LYS A 236 6.10 3.31 -11.21
C LYS A 236 5.92 4.73 -11.72
N THR A 237 6.83 5.20 -12.58
CA THR A 237 6.73 6.53 -13.18
C THR A 237 5.44 6.69 -13.98
N CYS A 238 4.99 5.63 -14.64
CA CYS A 238 3.75 5.57 -15.41
C CYS A 238 3.08 4.20 -15.26
N TYR A 239 1.77 4.19 -15.03
CA TYR A 239 0.93 2.98 -15.04
C TYR A 239 0.10 2.95 -16.32
N PHE A 240 0.50 2.12 -17.28
CA PHE A 240 -0.22 1.95 -18.53
C PHE A 240 -1.62 1.35 -18.28
N GLY A 241 -2.66 1.90 -18.92
CA GLY A 241 -4.04 1.39 -18.87
C GLY A 241 -4.93 2.02 -17.79
N VAL A 242 -4.41 2.27 -16.58
CA VAL A 242 -5.16 2.86 -15.45
C VAL A 242 -4.96 4.37 -15.27
N GLY A 243 -3.98 4.94 -15.97
CA GLY A 243 -3.81 6.40 -16.13
C GLY A 243 -2.93 7.08 -15.09
N GLY A 244 -2.76 6.52 -13.89
CA GLY A 244 -1.93 7.12 -12.84
C GLY A 244 -0.42 7.08 -13.10
N GLY A 245 0.33 7.77 -12.25
CA GLY A 245 1.77 7.92 -12.40
C GLY A 245 2.35 9.09 -11.61
N MET A 246 3.68 9.10 -11.52
CA MET A 246 4.42 10.04 -10.67
C MET A 246 4.16 11.51 -11.03
N ARG A 247 4.20 11.85 -12.32
CA ARG A 247 4.07 13.26 -12.75
C ARG A 247 2.68 13.82 -12.48
N GLN A 248 1.64 13.02 -12.69
CA GLN A 248 0.26 13.42 -12.39
C GLN A 248 0.06 13.58 -10.89
N PHE A 249 0.67 12.71 -10.09
CA PHE A 249 0.59 12.79 -8.64
C PHE A 249 1.36 13.99 -8.08
N GLU A 250 2.58 14.25 -8.54
CA GLU A 250 3.35 15.45 -8.21
C GLU A 250 2.57 16.73 -8.51
N ALA A 251 2.02 16.84 -9.73
CA ALA A 251 1.21 18.00 -10.10
C ALA A 251 -0.03 18.15 -9.19
N HIS A 252 -0.60 17.04 -8.70
CA HIS A 252 -1.73 17.06 -7.79
C HIS A 252 -1.33 17.49 -6.37
N VAL A 253 -0.17 17.05 -5.87
CA VAL A 253 0.41 17.48 -4.60
C VAL A 253 0.76 18.98 -4.63
N GLU A 254 1.41 19.45 -5.69
CA GLU A 254 1.83 20.85 -5.84
C GLU A 254 0.66 21.82 -5.92
N ARG A 255 -0.46 21.41 -6.54
CA ARG A 255 -1.69 22.23 -6.61
C ARG A 255 -2.25 22.61 -5.24
N THR A 256 -1.93 21.85 -4.19
CA THR A 256 -2.35 22.20 -2.83
C THR A 256 -1.75 23.51 -2.34
N GLY A 257 -0.56 23.89 -2.83
CA GLY A 257 0.22 25.01 -2.30
C GLY A 257 0.69 24.85 -0.85
N LEU A 258 0.47 23.67 -0.24
CA LEU A 258 0.78 23.38 1.17
C LEU A 258 1.81 22.26 1.34
N LEU A 259 1.98 21.43 0.31
CA LEU A 259 2.96 20.36 0.23
C LEU A 259 3.91 20.61 -0.92
N ASN A 260 5.18 20.24 -0.76
CA ASN A 260 6.16 20.17 -1.83
C ASN A 260 6.61 18.73 -2.03
N SER A 261 6.91 18.36 -3.27
CA SER A 261 7.39 17.03 -3.63
C SER A 261 8.74 17.10 -4.34
N GLU A 262 9.59 16.11 -4.11
CA GLU A 262 10.91 15.97 -4.71
C GLU A 262 11.16 14.49 -5.05
N VAL A 263 11.57 14.20 -6.28
CA VAL A 263 12.03 12.84 -6.62
C VAL A 263 13.43 12.62 -6.05
N VAL A 264 13.55 11.72 -5.09
CA VAL A 264 14.80 11.45 -4.36
C VAL A 264 15.52 10.17 -4.80
N TRP A 265 14.87 9.35 -5.63
CA TRP A 265 15.45 8.14 -6.18
C TRP A 265 14.76 7.76 -7.50
N LYS A 266 15.52 7.14 -8.42
CA LYS A 266 15.03 6.61 -9.69
C LYS A 266 15.66 5.25 -9.99
N SER A 267 14.90 4.33 -10.57
CA SER A 267 15.42 3.04 -11.01
C SER A 267 16.38 3.21 -12.20
N SER A 268 17.42 2.38 -12.24
CA SER A 268 18.46 2.44 -13.28
C SER A 268 18.17 1.54 -14.49
N GLY A 269 17.12 0.73 -14.44
CA GLY A 269 16.76 -0.20 -15.51
C GLY A 269 15.36 -0.79 -15.38
N GLY A 270 14.89 -1.40 -16.47
CA GLY A 270 13.54 -1.97 -16.56
C GLY A 270 12.45 -0.89 -16.62
N VAL A 271 11.26 -1.25 -16.12
CA VAL A 271 10.16 -0.29 -15.93
C VAL A 271 10.66 0.83 -15.01
N GLN A 272 10.42 2.07 -15.42
CA GLN A 272 10.86 3.24 -14.66
C GLN A 272 10.05 3.35 -13.36
N ARG A 273 10.76 3.43 -12.24
CA ARG A 273 10.22 3.56 -10.89
C ARG A 273 10.95 4.69 -10.19
N GLU A 274 10.24 5.41 -9.34
CA GLU A 274 10.79 6.56 -8.62
C GLU A 274 10.34 6.52 -7.16
N ILE A 275 11.07 7.23 -6.29
CA ILE A 275 10.63 7.51 -4.92
C ILE A 275 10.43 9.02 -4.81
N LEU A 276 9.21 9.39 -4.44
CA LEU A 276 8.81 10.76 -4.20
C LEU A 276 8.85 11.04 -2.69
N LYS A 277 9.60 12.08 -2.31
CA LYS A 277 9.62 12.63 -0.97
C LYS A 277 8.71 13.84 -0.90
N ILE A 278 7.76 13.85 0.03
CA ILE A 278 6.81 14.96 0.19
C ILE A 278 6.94 15.54 1.60
N LYS A 279 6.92 16.86 1.71
CA LYS A 279 6.96 17.61 2.98
C LYS A 279 5.96 18.76 2.96
N ARG A 280 5.67 19.31 4.14
CA ARG A 280 4.95 20.58 4.24
C ARG A 280 5.84 21.73 3.79
N ILE A 281 5.26 22.69 3.08
CA ILE A 281 5.91 23.97 2.82
C ILE A 281 5.93 24.73 4.15
N ILE A 282 7.14 25.03 4.63
CA ILE A 282 7.32 25.89 5.81
C ILE A 282 7.11 27.33 5.35
N MET A 283 5.98 27.91 5.76
CA MET A 283 5.70 29.35 5.62
C MET A 283 6.39 30.15 6.71
#